data_AF-A0A958KWB3-F1
#
_entry.id   AF-A0A958KWB3-F1
#
_cell.length_a   1.000
_cell.length_b   1.000
_cell.length_c   1.000
_cell.angle_alpha   90.00
_cell.angle_beta   90.00
_cell.angle_gamma   90.00
#
_symmetry.space_group_name_H-M   'P 1'
#
loop_
_entity.id
_entity.type
_entity.pdbx_description
1 polymer ?
#
loop_
_entity_poly.entity_id
_entity_poly.type
_entity_poly.pdbx_seq_one_letter_code
_entity_poly.pdbx_strand_id
1 'polypeptide(L)'
;MKPESMELFKKLETQLEDLVKIYRHLLGVVRKEREILIAANLDDLNENNRAKEAMLIKARHIEASRLNAFRELAQMEGLSENTKLIELARIVGGDTGDRLRNLQSVLELLLKRVREHNAQNEVLVNSALDSVTGAMGSICNAIKDKPTYKKSGGVSSRPAESGQLVSKEA
;
A
#
# COMPACT_ATOMS: atom_id res chain seq x y z
N MET A 1 -0.24 36.29 19.68
CA MET A 1 -0.36 35.87 18.27
C MET A 1 -1.15 36.91 17.50
N LYS A 2 -0.73 37.21 16.26
CA LYS A 2 -1.47 38.12 15.37
C LYS A 2 -2.77 37.44 14.88
N PRO A 3 -3.84 38.21 14.57
CA PRO A 3 -5.10 37.64 14.08
C PRO A 3 -4.93 36.85 12.77
N GLU A 4 -4.02 37.29 11.90
CA GLU A 4 -3.67 36.59 10.65
C GLU A 4 -3.05 35.21 10.90
N SER A 5 -2.19 35.08 11.92
CA SER A 5 -1.62 33.78 12.30
C SER A 5 -2.73 32.80 12.73
N MET A 6 -3.74 33.28 13.48
CA MET A 6 -4.86 32.44 13.95
C MET A 6 -5.70 31.87 12.80
N GLU A 7 -5.89 32.63 11.72
CA GLU A 7 -6.60 32.12 10.53
C GLU A 7 -5.82 31.02 9.82
N LEU A 8 -4.51 31.19 9.65
CA LEU A 8 -3.63 30.16 9.08
C LEU A 8 -3.61 28.89 9.94
N PHE A 9 -3.67 29.01 11.26
CA PHE A 9 -3.78 27.84 12.15
C PHE A 9 -5.09 27.08 11.95
N LYS A 10 -6.23 27.78 11.88
CA LYS A 10 -7.53 27.13 11.61
C LYS A 10 -7.53 26.42 10.25
N LYS A 11 -6.91 27.04 9.25
CA LYS A 11 -6.71 26.43 7.93
C LYS A 11 -5.87 25.16 8.02
N LEU A 12 -4.77 25.20 8.78
CA LEU A 12 -3.89 24.06 9.01
C LEU A 12 -4.59 22.91 9.75
N GLU A 13 -5.38 23.23 10.78
CA GLU A 13 -6.21 22.26 11.52
C GLU A 13 -7.20 21.57 10.58
N THR A 14 -7.92 22.33 9.77
CA THR A 14 -8.89 21.81 8.79
C THR A 14 -8.21 20.89 7.77
N GLN A 15 -7.04 21.28 7.25
CA GLN A 15 -6.26 20.46 6.32
C GLN A 15 -5.81 19.14 6.96
N LEU A 16 -5.37 19.16 8.21
CA LEU A 16 -5.00 17.95 8.95
C LEU A 16 -6.20 17.04 9.20
N GLU A 17 -7.36 17.59 9.56
CA GLU A 17 -8.60 16.83 9.70
C GLU A 17 -9.00 16.15 8.39
N ASP A 18 -8.91 16.87 7.27
CA ASP A 18 -9.26 16.33 5.96
C ASP A 18 -8.27 15.25 5.52
N LEU A 19 -6.98 15.40 5.79
CA LEU A 19 -5.99 14.33 5.60
C LEU A 19 -6.37 13.10 6.43
N VAL A 20 -6.73 13.27 7.71
CA VAL A 20 -7.17 12.17 8.57
C VAL A 20 -8.40 11.47 7.97
N LYS A 21 -9.40 12.21 7.46
CA LYS A 21 -10.58 11.63 6.80
C LYS A 21 -10.19 10.81 5.56
N ILE A 22 -9.30 11.34 4.72
CA ILE A 22 -8.82 10.63 3.52
C ILE A 22 -8.07 9.37 3.91
N TYR A 23 -7.14 9.43 4.87
CA TYR A 23 -6.37 8.25 5.28
C TYR A 23 -7.23 7.19 5.98
N ARG A 24 -8.30 7.58 6.69
CA ARG A 24 -9.31 6.62 7.19
C ARG A 24 -10.03 5.91 6.05
N HIS A 25 -10.43 6.63 5.02
CA HIS A 25 -11.07 6.04 3.84
C HIS A 25 -10.10 5.14 3.08
N LEU A 26 -8.86 5.59 2.88
CA LEU A 26 -7.80 4.83 2.21
C LEU A 26 -7.51 3.53 2.96
N LEU A 27 -7.48 3.55 4.29
CA LEU A 27 -7.35 2.35 5.11
C LEU A 27 -8.49 1.35 4.84
N GLY A 28 -9.72 1.83 4.66
CA GLY A 28 -10.86 0.99 4.26
C GLY A 28 -10.64 0.34 2.88
N VAL A 29 -10.21 1.12 1.89
CA VAL A 29 -9.92 0.65 0.52
C VAL A 29 -8.81 -0.40 0.50
N VAL A 30 -7.72 -0.18 1.23
CA VAL A 30 -6.58 -1.12 1.28
C VAL A 30 -6.95 -2.39 2.06
N ARG A 31 -7.86 -2.30 3.04
CA ARG A 31 -8.41 -3.51 3.71
C ARG A 31 -9.30 -4.31 2.79
N LYS A 32 -10.22 -3.65 2.08
CA LYS A 32 -11.11 -4.30 1.10
C LYS A 32 -10.33 -4.96 -0.02
N GLU A 33 -9.22 -4.35 -0.45
CA GLU A 33 -8.32 -4.92 -1.45
C GLU A 33 -7.86 -6.34 -1.09
N ARG A 34 -7.57 -6.60 0.19
CA ARG A 34 -7.18 -7.93 0.65
C ARG A 34 -8.27 -8.97 0.35
N GLU A 35 -9.53 -8.65 0.63
CA GLU A 35 -10.67 -9.53 0.39
C GLU A 35 -10.85 -9.80 -1.11
N ILE A 36 -10.70 -8.75 -1.93
CA ILE A 36 -10.79 -8.84 -3.39
C ILE A 36 -9.67 -9.73 -3.96
N LEU A 37 -8.44 -9.57 -3.46
CA LEU A 37 -7.29 -10.39 -3.86
C LEU A 37 -7.49 -11.87 -3.50
N ILE A 38 -8.05 -12.15 -2.33
CA ILE A 38 -8.39 -13.52 -1.91
C ILE A 38 -9.49 -14.11 -2.81
N ALA A 39 -10.49 -13.30 -3.19
CA ALA A 39 -11.57 -13.71 -4.10
C ALA A 39 -11.12 -13.81 -5.58
N ALA A 40 -9.91 -13.36 -5.91
CA ALA A 40 -9.37 -13.28 -7.26
C ALA A 40 -10.30 -12.54 -8.27
N ASN A 41 -11.04 -11.53 -7.79
CA ASN A 41 -11.94 -10.74 -8.64
C ASN A 41 -11.21 -9.53 -9.26
N LEU A 42 -10.86 -9.65 -10.55
CA LEU A 42 -10.13 -8.59 -11.28
C LEU A 42 -10.93 -7.31 -11.50
N ASP A 43 -12.25 -7.42 -11.70
CA ASP A 43 -13.09 -6.24 -11.95
C ASP A 43 -13.21 -5.38 -10.68
N ASP A 44 -13.47 -6.02 -9.54
CA ASP A 44 -13.49 -5.35 -8.24
C ASP A 44 -12.10 -4.79 -7.89
N LEU A 45 -11.02 -5.48 -8.27
CA LEU A 45 -9.65 -5.03 -8.01
C LEU A 45 -9.34 -3.74 -8.79
N ASN A 46 -9.75 -3.68 -10.06
CA ASN A 46 -9.59 -2.50 -10.89
C ASN A 46 -10.37 -1.30 -10.35
N GLU A 47 -11.62 -1.50 -9.93
CA GLU A 47 -12.42 -0.42 -9.35
C GLU A 47 -11.84 0.05 -8.01
N ASN A 48 -11.38 -0.88 -7.18
CA ASN A 48 -10.72 -0.56 -5.91
C ASN A 48 -9.41 0.22 -6.12
N ASN A 49 -8.64 -0.10 -7.17
CA ASN A 49 -7.44 0.65 -7.55
C ASN A 49 -7.76 2.08 -8.00
N ARG A 50 -8.81 2.28 -8.81
CA ARG A 50 -9.26 3.63 -9.19
C ARG A 50 -9.65 4.47 -7.97
N ALA A 51 -10.40 3.87 -7.04
CA ALA A 51 -10.76 4.53 -5.79
C ALA A 51 -9.51 4.92 -4.96
N LYS A 52 -8.52 4.02 -4.89
CA LYS A 52 -7.24 4.25 -4.22
C LYS A 52 -6.46 5.42 -4.86
N GLU A 53 -6.33 5.43 -6.18
CA GLU A 53 -5.65 6.49 -6.93
C GLU A 53 -6.31 7.85 -6.72
N ALA A 54 -7.64 7.91 -6.80
CA ALA A 54 -8.40 9.14 -6.55
C ALA A 54 -8.15 9.69 -5.14
N MET A 55 -8.08 8.82 -4.12
CA MET A 55 -7.76 9.22 -2.75
C MET A 55 -6.32 9.72 -2.62
N LEU A 56 -5.35 9.06 -3.26
CA LEU A 56 -3.93 9.49 -3.25
C LEU A 56 -3.71 10.83 -3.96
N ILE A 57 -4.45 11.11 -5.03
CA ILE A 57 -4.42 12.43 -5.70
C ILE A 57 -4.94 13.51 -4.75
N LYS A 58 -6.10 13.27 -4.10
CA LYS A 58 -6.67 14.19 -3.11
C LYS A 58 -5.71 14.42 -1.94
N ALA A 59 -5.13 13.36 -1.39
CA ALA A 59 -4.16 13.44 -0.30
C ALA A 59 -2.95 14.32 -0.68
N ARG A 60 -2.39 14.12 -1.88
CA ARG A 60 -1.28 14.94 -2.39
C ARG A 60 -1.64 16.42 -2.49
N HIS A 61 -2.83 16.74 -2.97
CA HIS A 61 -3.30 18.12 -3.09
C HIS A 61 -3.42 18.80 -1.72
N ILE A 62 -4.06 18.14 -0.75
CA ILE A 62 -4.21 18.70 0.60
C ILE A 62 -2.86 18.83 1.30
N GLU A 63 -1.97 17.84 1.15
CA GLU A 63 -0.64 17.89 1.75
C GLU A 63 0.20 19.04 1.19
N ALA A 64 0.15 19.31 -0.12
CA ALA A 64 0.81 20.47 -0.71
C ALA A 64 0.25 21.79 -0.13
N SER A 65 -1.07 21.88 0.01
CA SER A 65 -1.73 23.04 0.63
C SER A 65 -1.33 23.21 2.09
N ARG A 66 -1.20 22.11 2.84
CA ARG A 66 -0.76 22.07 4.24
C ARG A 66 0.68 22.57 4.39
N LEU A 67 1.58 22.11 3.52
CA LEU A 67 2.99 22.54 3.53
C LEU A 67 3.12 24.04 3.22
N ASN A 68 2.32 24.56 2.30
CA ASN A 68 2.32 26.00 2.00
C ASN A 68 1.82 26.83 3.19
N ALA A 69 0.67 26.46 3.78
CA ALA A 69 0.14 27.13 4.96
C ALA A 69 1.12 27.07 6.15
N PHE A 70 1.80 25.94 6.32
CA PHE A 70 2.83 25.78 7.34
C PHE A 70 4.03 26.71 7.12
N ARG A 71 4.52 26.83 5.87
CA ARG A 71 5.64 27.72 5.54
C ARG A 71 5.30 29.20 5.77
N GLU A 72 4.12 29.63 5.33
CA GLU A 72 3.62 30.99 5.56
C GLU A 72 3.58 31.30 7.06
N LEU A 73 3.06 30.37 7.85
CA LEU A 73 2.95 30.52 9.30
C LEU A 73 4.33 30.52 9.97
N ALA A 74 5.23 29.63 9.57
CA ALA A 74 6.61 29.60 10.08
C ALA A 74 7.32 30.94 9.81
N GLN A 75 7.17 31.50 8.61
CA GLN A 75 7.74 32.80 8.25
C GLN A 75 7.17 33.94 9.12
N MET A 76 5.86 33.95 9.37
CA MET A 76 5.20 34.98 10.18
C MET A 76 5.60 34.96 11.65
N GLU A 77 5.85 33.77 12.21
CA GLU A 77 6.27 33.60 13.60
C GLU A 77 7.81 33.59 13.75
N GLY A 78 8.56 33.83 12.67
CA GLY A 78 10.03 33.91 12.70
C GLY A 78 10.73 32.57 12.93
N LEU A 79 10.07 31.46 12.58
CA LEU A 79 10.54 30.10 12.77
C LEU A 79 11.40 29.64 11.58
N SER A 80 12.33 28.72 11.84
CA SER A 80 13.16 28.12 10.79
C SER A 80 12.30 27.29 9.84
N GLU A 81 12.69 27.19 8.56
CA GLU A 81 12.01 26.33 7.58
C GLU A 81 11.99 24.84 7.98
N ASN A 82 12.92 24.42 8.84
CA ASN A 82 13.01 23.05 9.36
C ASN A 82 12.16 22.80 10.61
N THR A 83 11.38 23.79 11.06
CA THR A 83 10.54 23.66 12.26
C THR A 83 9.56 22.52 12.08
N LYS A 84 9.38 21.70 13.11
CA LYS A 84 8.42 20.58 13.08
C LYS A 84 7.03 21.05 13.51
N LEU A 85 5.99 20.36 13.01
CA LEU A 85 4.61 20.62 13.43
C LEU A 85 4.40 20.52 14.95
N ILE A 86 5.15 19.64 15.61
CA ILE A 86 5.16 19.47 17.08
C ILE A 86 5.65 20.75 17.78
N GLU A 87 6.63 21.45 17.20
CA GLU A 87 7.18 22.68 17.76
C GLU A 87 6.18 23.83 17.63
N LEU A 88 5.46 23.92 16.50
CA LEU A 88 4.32 24.84 16.36
C LEU A 88 3.22 24.57 17.37
N ALA A 89 2.85 23.30 17.57
CA ALA A 89 1.83 22.95 18.56
C ALA A 89 2.22 23.36 19.99
N ARG A 90 3.53 23.34 20.32
CA ARG A 90 4.04 23.86 21.60
C ARG A 90 3.97 25.38 21.70
N ILE A 91 4.25 26.09 20.61
CA ILE A 91 4.22 27.57 20.57
C ILE A 91 2.79 28.09 20.74
N VAL A 92 1.81 27.46 20.09
CA VAL A 92 0.39 27.82 20.25
C VAL A 92 -0.09 27.49 21.66
N GLY A 93 0.27 26.30 22.16
CA GLY A 93 -0.20 25.81 23.45
C GLY A 93 -1.73 25.68 23.53
N GLY A 94 -2.24 25.44 24.74
CA GLY A 94 -3.66 25.31 25.03
C GLY A 94 -4.39 24.23 24.21
N ASP A 95 -5.70 24.35 24.13
CA ASP A 95 -6.58 23.38 23.46
C ASP A 95 -6.23 23.19 21.98
N THR A 96 -5.82 24.26 21.30
CA THR A 96 -5.44 24.21 19.87
C THR A 96 -4.16 23.41 19.65
N GLY A 97 -3.14 23.61 20.50
CA GLY A 97 -1.91 22.82 20.46
C GLY A 97 -2.16 21.33 20.76
N ASP A 98 -3.07 21.04 21.68
CA ASP A 98 -3.48 19.66 22.01
C ASP A 98 -4.19 18.97 20.85
N ARG A 99 -5.10 19.70 20.17
CA ARG A 99 -5.77 19.21 18.96
C ARG A 99 -4.80 18.88 17.84
N LEU A 100 -3.83 19.77 17.56
CA LEU A 100 -2.81 19.52 16.53
C LEU A 100 -1.98 18.28 16.83
N ARG A 101 -1.55 18.10 18.09
CA ARG A 101 -0.84 16.89 18.52
C ARG A 101 -1.67 15.64 18.33
N ASN A 102 -2.94 15.66 18.73
CA ASN A 102 -3.85 14.54 18.55
C ASN A 102 -4.06 14.20 17.06
N LEU A 103 -4.31 15.20 16.20
CA LEU A 103 -4.47 14.99 14.77
C LEU A 103 -3.21 14.37 14.14
N GLN A 104 -2.03 14.86 14.54
CA GLN A 104 -0.76 14.30 14.09
C GLN A 104 -0.60 12.84 14.53
N SER A 105 -0.83 12.52 15.80
CA SER A 105 -0.73 11.14 16.30
C SER A 105 -1.71 10.18 15.60
N VAL A 106 -2.94 10.65 15.35
CA VAL A 106 -3.93 9.87 14.59
C VAL A 106 -3.45 9.64 13.15
N LEU A 107 -2.92 10.66 12.49
CA LEU A 107 -2.42 10.57 11.12
C LEU A 107 -1.24 9.60 11.02
N GLU A 108 -0.29 9.67 11.95
CA GLU A 108 0.85 8.74 12.03
C GLU A 108 0.40 7.28 12.21
N LEU A 109 -0.59 7.05 13.08
CA LEU A 109 -1.18 5.72 13.28
C LEU A 109 -1.87 5.21 12.01
N LEU A 110 -2.63 6.05 11.32
CA LEU A 110 -3.31 5.68 10.06
C LEU A 110 -2.30 5.34 8.98
N LEU A 111 -1.26 6.17 8.79
CA LEU A 111 -0.19 5.93 7.83
C LEU A 111 0.54 4.62 8.10
N LYS A 112 0.80 4.29 9.37
CA LYS A 112 1.40 3.02 9.76
C LYS A 112 0.51 1.85 9.33
N ARG A 113 -0.77 1.89 9.67
CA ARG A 113 -1.74 0.83 9.33
C ARG A 113 -1.93 0.66 7.82
N VAL A 114 -2.01 1.76 7.07
CA VAL A 114 -2.10 1.70 5.60
C VAL A 114 -0.88 1.00 5.02
N ARG A 115 0.33 1.34 5.49
CA ARG A 115 1.57 0.67 5.05
C ARG A 115 1.59 -0.81 5.38
N GLU A 116 1.17 -1.18 6.59
CA GLU A 116 1.09 -2.59 7.01
C GLU A 116 0.14 -3.40 6.13
N HIS A 117 -1.08 -2.90 5.88
CA HIS A 117 -2.03 -3.61 5.02
C HIS A 117 -1.57 -3.65 3.55
N ASN A 118 -0.95 -2.58 3.05
CA ASN A 118 -0.43 -2.57 1.69
C ASN A 118 0.69 -3.61 1.50
N ALA A 119 1.60 -3.73 2.47
CA ALA A 119 2.64 -4.76 2.44
C ALA A 119 2.06 -6.18 2.48
N GLN A 120 0.99 -6.41 3.24
CA GLN A 120 0.29 -7.69 3.24
C GLN A 120 -0.36 -8.00 1.88
N ASN A 121 -0.97 -7.00 1.24
CA ASN A 121 -1.57 -7.16 -0.08
C ASN A 121 -0.50 -7.44 -1.14
N GLU A 122 0.65 -6.79 -1.06
CA GLU A 122 1.80 -7.03 -1.94
C GLU A 122 2.28 -8.48 -1.88
N VAL A 123 2.36 -9.07 -0.68
CA VAL A 123 2.68 -10.49 -0.52
C VAL A 123 1.67 -11.40 -1.23
N LEU A 124 0.36 -11.09 -1.15
CA LEU A 124 -0.68 -11.86 -1.84
C LEU A 124 -0.54 -11.77 -3.37
N VAL A 125 -0.30 -10.56 -3.88
CA VAL A 125 -0.10 -10.33 -5.33
C VAL A 125 1.12 -11.10 -5.83
N ASN A 126 2.26 -10.99 -5.15
CA ASN A 126 3.49 -11.68 -5.55
C ASN A 126 3.30 -13.20 -5.52
N SER A 127 2.68 -13.75 -4.47
CA SER A 127 2.40 -15.18 -4.36
C SER A 127 1.49 -15.69 -5.50
N ALA A 128 0.49 -14.89 -5.89
CA ALA A 128 -0.38 -15.21 -7.01
C ALA A 128 0.38 -15.21 -8.34
N LEU A 129 1.25 -14.22 -8.57
CA LEU A 129 2.10 -14.12 -9.76
C LEU A 129 3.09 -15.28 -9.87
N ASP A 130 3.73 -15.66 -8.76
CA ASP A 130 4.65 -16.80 -8.71
C ASP A 130 3.93 -18.10 -9.06
N SER A 131 2.73 -18.29 -8.52
CA SER A 131 1.89 -19.47 -8.79
C SER A 131 1.50 -19.55 -10.28
N VAL A 132 1.05 -18.44 -10.86
CA VAL A 132 0.67 -18.37 -12.29
C VAL A 132 1.89 -18.62 -13.18
N THR A 133 3.03 -18.01 -12.87
CA THR A 133 4.28 -18.17 -13.62
C THR A 133 4.81 -19.61 -13.54
N GLY A 134 4.78 -20.22 -12.35
CA GLY A 134 5.16 -21.62 -12.15
C GLY A 134 4.25 -22.61 -12.87
N ALA A 135 2.93 -22.36 -12.87
CA ALA A 135 1.97 -23.15 -13.62
C ALA A 135 2.20 -23.04 -15.14
N MET A 136 2.41 -21.83 -15.67
CA MET A 136 2.76 -21.62 -17.08
C MET A 136 4.07 -22.31 -17.45
N GLY A 137 5.10 -22.24 -16.59
CA GLY A 137 6.36 -22.95 -16.79
C GLY A 137 6.17 -24.47 -16.87
N SER A 138 5.35 -25.02 -15.98
CA SER A 138 5.01 -26.45 -15.95
C SER A 138 4.25 -26.89 -17.19
N ILE A 139 3.28 -26.10 -17.67
CA ILE A 139 2.56 -26.35 -18.93
C ILE A 139 3.53 -26.30 -20.12
N CYS A 140 4.38 -25.28 -20.21
CA CYS A 140 5.38 -25.15 -21.26
C CYS A 140 6.36 -26.34 -21.28
N ASN A 141 6.83 -26.78 -20.12
CA ASN A 141 7.75 -27.93 -20.01
C ASN A 141 7.04 -29.25 -20.37
N ALA A 142 5.79 -29.45 -19.93
CA ALA A 142 5.00 -30.63 -20.27
C ALA A 142 4.70 -30.72 -21.79
N ILE A 143 4.58 -29.59 -22.48
CA ILE A 143 4.41 -29.54 -23.94
C ILE A 143 5.75 -29.79 -24.67
N LYS A 144 6.88 -29.38 -24.09
CA LYS A 144 8.21 -29.52 -24.72
C LYS A 144 8.79 -30.94 -24.64
N ASP A 145 8.44 -31.73 -23.63
CA ASP A 145 8.95 -33.10 -23.47
C ASP A 145 7.89 -34.19 -23.64
N LYS A 146 7.71 -34.62 -24.90
CA LYS A 146 7.47 -36.04 -25.21
C LYS A 146 8.30 -36.42 -26.44
N PRO A 147 9.45 -37.10 -26.30
CA PRO A 147 9.94 -37.96 -27.36
C PRO A 147 8.91 -39.08 -27.51
N THR A 148 8.01 -38.93 -28.48
CA THR A 148 7.10 -39.99 -28.90
C THR A 148 7.91 -41.25 -29.11
N TYR A 149 7.51 -42.36 -28.49
CA TYR A 149 8.15 -43.66 -28.61
C TYR A 149 8.36 -43.97 -30.11
N LYS A 150 9.57 -43.73 -30.62
CA LYS A 150 9.88 -44.09 -32.01
C LYS A 150 9.85 -45.61 -32.05
N LYS A 151 8.99 -46.12 -32.92
CA LYS A 151 8.85 -47.53 -33.26
C LYS A 151 10.09 -47.98 -34.05
N SER A 152 11.24 -48.02 -33.38
CA SER A 152 12.47 -48.63 -33.89
C SER A 152 13.40 -48.88 -32.71
N GLY A 153 13.51 -50.16 -32.32
CA GLY A 153 14.31 -50.62 -31.20
C GLY A 153 15.77 -50.19 -31.33
N GLY A 154 16.20 -49.33 -30.42
CA GLY A 154 17.58 -48.90 -30.29
C GLY A 154 17.75 -48.23 -28.93
N VAL A 155 18.04 -49.03 -27.91
CA VAL A 155 18.35 -48.53 -26.56
C VAL A 155 19.77 -47.96 -26.60
N SER A 156 19.90 -46.64 -26.44
CA SER A 156 21.15 -46.05 -25.94
C SER A 156 20.96 -45.65 -24.48
N SER A 157 21.69 -46.36 -23.63
CA SER A 157 21.73 -46.23 -22.18
C SER A 157 22.26 -44.88 -21.71
N ARG A 158 21.62 -44.27 -20.71
CA ARG A 158 22.26 -43.63 -19.53
C ARG A 158 21.21 -43.34 -18.44
N PRO A 159 21.61 -43.29 -17.16
CA PRO A 159 20.97 -44.04 -16.10
C PRO A 159 19.84 -43.27 -15.41
N ALA A 160 18.80 -44.03 -15.07
CA ALA A 160 17.72 -43.61 -14.20
C ALA A 160 18.13 -43.86 -12.73
N GLU A 161 18.19 -42.80 -11.93
CA GLU A 161 17.91 -42.88 -10.49
C GLU A 161 16.43 -42.49 -10.34
N SER A 162 15.53 -43.47 -10.39
CA SER A 162 14.96 -44.17 -9.23
C SER A 162 14.05 -43.29 -8.38
N GLY A 163 12.74 -43.39 -8.64
CA GLY A 163 11.72 -42.76 -7.81
C GLY A 163 10.30 -42.92 -8.35
N GLN A 164 9.87 -44.14 -8.65
CA GLN A 164 8.45 -44.39 -8.97
C GLN A 164 7.93 -45.57 -8.17
N LEU A 165 7.22 -45.25 -7.10
CA LEU A 165 6.37 -46.17 -6.35
C LEU A 165 5.09 -46.38 -7.15
N VAL A 166 4.80 -47.63 -7.52
CA VAL A 166 3.44 -48.07 -7.86
C VAL A 166 3.23 -49.44 -7.24
N SER A 167 2.45 -49.47 -6.15
CA SER A 167 1.88 -50.70 -5.61
C SER A 167 0.81 -51.20 -6.58
N LYS A 168 0.91 -52.48 -6.98
CA LYS A 168 -0.15 -53.20 -7.68
C LYS A 168 -0.85 -54.10 -6.67
N GLU A 169 -2.15 -53.87 -6.48
CA GLU A 169 -3.05 -54.86 -5.90
C GLU A 169 -3.34 -55.95 -6.95
N ALA A 170 -3.15 -57.21 -6.57
CA ALA A 170 -3.84 -58.40 -7.05
C ALA A 170 -3.48 -59.59 -6.14
#